data_AF-A0A952WQA9-F1
#
_entry.id   AF-A0A952WQA9-F1
#
_cell.length_a   1.000
_cell.length_b   1.000
_cell.length_c   1.000
_cell.angle_alpha   90.00
_cell.angle_beta   90.00
_cell.angle_gamma   90.00
#
_symmetry.space_group_name_H-M   'P 1'
#
loop_
_entity.id
_entity.type
_entity.pdbx_description
1 polymer ?
#
loop_
_entity_poly.entity_id
_entity_poly.type
_entity_poly.pdbx_seq_one_letter_code
_entity_poly.pdbx_strand_id
1 'polypeptide(L)'
;MVDAKYAAATVSKRVKTARSIFRAGQKMRMVKENPFAGVKAGSQTNRTRLRFISQADIEKVLAACPDNEWRLIIAGSRYGGLRCPSEHLALRWGDIDWERECITVTSMKTEGYEGRETRQIPLFPELKPYLRVAFENAEPGTEWVISRYRDSNANLRTQFERIIKRAGVKPWPKLFQNLRSTRQTELCDRYPTHVVCEWLGNTKSVAREHYLQVTDEHFTRAVREGAGGVTQKATQQPPETGCDDQKPKTPAPSKTRETQPVSVGCVSSLDDQVTPEGFEPSSPP
;
A
#
# COMPACT_ATOMS: atom_id res chain seq x y z
N MET A 1 -15.18 -10.91 -22.50
CA MET A 1 -14.15 -10.93 -21.42
C MET A 1 -14.75 -11.27 -20.06
N VAL A 2 -15.92 -10.73 -19.72
CA VAL A 2 -16.68 -11.12 -18.53
C VAL A 2 -17.17 -12.57 -18.65
N ASP A 3 -17.60 -12.96 -19.86
CA ASP A 3 -18.08 -14.33 -20.18
C ASP A 3 -16.96 -15.38 -20.10
N ALA A 4 -15.70 -14.96 -20.23
CA ALA A 4 -14.52 -15.79 -20.05
C ALA A 4 -14.09 -15.96 -18.58
N LYS A 5 -14.93 -15.55 -17.61
CA LYS A 5 -14.74 -15.69 -16.15
C LYS A 5 -13.46 -15.07 -15.58
N TYR A 6 -12.89 -14.04 -16.22
CA TYR A 6 -11.75 -13.33 -15.66
C TYR A 6 -12.15 -12.51 -14.42
N ALA A 7 -11.26 -12.47 -13.41
CA ALA A 7 -11.42 -11.58 -12.26
C ALA A 7 -11.50 -10.10 -12.71
N ALA A 8 -12.35 -9.30 -12.05
CA ALA A 8 -12.58 -7.90 -12.41
C ALA A 8 -11.30 -7.05 -12.50
N ALA A 9 -10.36 -7.27 -11.57
CA ALA A 9 -9.06 -6.59 -11.60
C ALA A 9 -8.21 -6.96 -12.83
N THR A 10 -8.33 -8.20 -13.32
CA THR A 10 -7.65 -8.68 -14.53
C THR A 10 -8.25 -8.04 -15.77
N VAL A 11 -9.58 -7.98 -15.87
CA VAL A 11 -10.27 -7.28 -16.97
C VAL A 11 -9.85 -5.81 -16.99
N SER A 12 -9.90 -5.12 -15.85
CA SER A 12 -9.46 -3.73 -15.74
C SER A 12 -8.00 -3.54 -16.16
N LYS A 13 -7.09 -4.43 -15.72
CA LYS A 13 -5.68 -4.38 -16.14
C LYS A 13 -5.54 -4.49 -17.66
N ARG A 14 -6.22 -5.46 -18.28
CA ARG A 14 -6.16 -5.67 -19.73
C ARG A 14 -6.70 -4.47 -20.51
N VAL A 15 -7.82 -3.88 -20.08
CA VAL A 15 -8.37 -2.65 -20.70
C VAL A 15 -7.35 -1.50 -20.61
N LYS A 16 -6.73 -1.29 -19.44
CA LYS A 16 -5.72 -0.24 -19.26
C LYS A 16 -4.48 -0.48 -20.13
N THR A 17 -4.00 -1.73 -20.21
CA THR A 17 -2.87 -2.11 -21.06
C THR A 17 -3.19 -1.88 -22.53
N ALA A 18 -4.33 -2.38 -23.03
CA ALA A 18 -4.75 -2.18 -24.41
C ALA A 18 -4.86 -0.69 -24.75
N ARG A 19 -5.51 0.10 -23.88
CA ARG A 19 -5.58 1.55 -24.07
C ARG A 19 -4.20 2.20 -24.16
N SER A 20 -3.24 1.78 -23.35
CA SER A 20 -1.87 2.32 -23.39
C SER A 20 -1.16 1.99 -24.70
N ILE A 21 -1.31 0.77 -25.21
CA ILE A 21 -0.72 0.33 -26.48
C ILE A 21 -1.30 1.17 -27.62
N PHE A 22 -2.62 1.29 -27.72
CA PHE A 22 -3.25 2.09 -28.77
C PHE A 22 -2.95 3.59 -28.64
N ARG A 23 -2.79 4.12 -27.41
CA ARG A 23 -2.29 5.50 -27.22
C ARG A 23 -0.88 5.68 -27.78
N ALA A 24 0.01 4.72 -27.58
CA ALA A 24 1.34 4.77 -28.17
C ALA A 24 1.28 4.73 -29.71
N GLY A 25 0.47 3.84 -30.27
CA GLY A 25 0.22 3.76 -31.71
C GLY A 25 -0.33 5.08 -32.29
N GLN A 26 -1.29 5.73 -31.61
CA GLN A 26 -1.77 7.06 -32.02
C GLN A 26 -0.65 8.11 -31.99
N LYS A 27 0.17 8.12 -30.93
CA LYS A 27 1.31 9.05 -30.80
C LYS A 27 2.32 8.87 -31.94
N MET A 28 2.52 7.62 -32.36
CA MET A 28 3.38 7.25 -33.48
C MET A 28 2.65 7.35 -34.85
N ARG A 29 1.39 7.80 -34.88
CA ARG A 29 0.54 7.90 -36.07
C ARG A 29 0.34 6.57 -36.83
N MET A 30 0.54 5.43 -36.16
CA MET A 30 0.31 4.09 -36.73
C MET A 30 -1.17 3.72 -36.75
N VAL A 31 -1.98 4.33 -35.88
CA VAL A 31 -3.43 4.18 -35.85
C VAL A 31 -4.10 5.55 -35.73
N LYS A 32 -5.26 5.71 -36.37
CA LYS A 32 -6.03 6.96 -36.35
C LYS A 32 -6.66 7.22 -34.99
N GLU A 33 -7.22 6.18 -34.39
CA GLU A 33 -7.98 6.26 -33.14
C GLU A 33 -7.66 5.14 -32.16
N ASN A 34 -8.07 5.32 -30.90
CA ASN A 34 -7.90 4.32 -29.86
C ASN A 34 -9.26 3.70 -29.50
N PRO A 35 -9.52 2.43 -29.86
CA PRO A 35 -10.80 1.78 -29.62
C PRO A 35 -11.10 1.57 -28.12
N PHE A 36 -10.09 1.68 -27.25
CA PHE A 36 -10.24 1.56 -25.80
C PHE A 36 -10.34 2.91 -25.07
N ALA A 37 -10.44 4.03 -25.80
CA ALA A 37 -10.50 5.36 -25.20
C ALA A 37 -11.74 5.53 -24.29
N GLY A 38 -12.92 5.12 -24.75
CA GLY A 38 -14.19 5.22 -24.02
C GLY A 38 -14.48 4.06 -23.05
N VAL A 39 -13.75 2.94 -23.15
CA VAL A 39 -14.03 1.74 -22.34
C VAL A 39 -13.66 1.99 -20.89
N LYS A 40 -14.64 2.04 -19.97
CA LYS A 40 -14.36 2.24 -18.53
C LYS A 40 -13.64 1.03 -17.95
N ALA A 41 -12.49 1.27 -17.32
CA ALA A 41 -11.76 0.23 -16.59
C ALA A 41 -12.21 0.23 -15.12
N GLY A 42 -12.60 -0.93 -14.59
CA GLY A 42 -13.00 -1.07 -13.19
C GLY A 42 -11.85 -0.90 -12.19
N SER A 43 -12.13 -1.07 -10.90
CA SER A 43 -11.07 -1.06 -9.88
C SER A 43 -10.13 -2.26 -10.02
N GLN A 44 -8.83 -2.02 -9.83
CA GLN A 44 -7.82 -3.08 -9.70
C GLN A 44 -7.56 -3.46 -8.23
N THR A 45 -8.13 -2.69 -7.30
CA THR A 45 -7.95 -2.86 -5.86
C THR A 45 -9.04 -3.78 -5.32
N ASN A 46 -8.62 -4.86 -4.66
CA ASN A 46 -9.51 -5.77 -3.96
C ASN A 46 -9.27 -5.72 -2.46
N ARG A 47 -10.13 -4.98 -1.74
CA ARG A 47 -10.04 -4.78 -0.29
C ARG A 47 -10.38 -6.03 0.53
N THR A 48 -11.15 -6.98 -0.02
CA THR A 48 -11.49 -8.23 0.71
C THR A 48 -10.29 -9.14 0.96
N ARG A 49 -9.18 -8.87 0.25
CA ARG A 49 -7.89 -9.56 0.41
C ARG A 49 -6.92 -8.82 1.33
N LEU A 50 -7.32 -7.71 1.93
CA LEU A 50 -6.55 -7.07 3.00
C LEU A 50 -6.76 -7.83 4.29
N ARG A 51 -5.67 -8.07 5.01
CA ARG A 51 -5.68 -8.69 6.33
C ARG A 51 -4.69 -7.93 7.20
N PHE A 52 -5.11 -7.67 8.43
CA PHE A 52 -4.23 -7.23 9.51
C PHE A 52 -3.69 -8.48 10.21
N ILE A 53 -2.38 -8.55 10.41
CA ILE A 53 -1.73 -9.71 11.00
C ILE A 53 -1.40 -9.36 12.44
N SER A 54 -2.03 -10.05 13.38
CA SER A 54 -1.84 -9.79 14.81
C SER A 54 -0.39 -10.05 15.25
N GLN A 55 0.02 -9.40 16.35
CA GLN A 55 1.33 -9.64 16.95
C GLN A 55 1.50 -11.12 17.36
N ALA A 56 0.48 -11.72 17.97
CA ALA A 56 0.48 -13.13 18.37
C ALA A 56 0.64 -14.08 17.18
N ASP A 57 -0.02 -13.81 16.04
CA ASP A 57 0.11 -14.66 14.85
C ASP A 57 1.51 -14.55 14.24
N ILE A 58 2.08 -13.35 14.14
CA ILE A 58 3.39 -13.19 13.53
C ILE A 58 4.51 -13.76 14.41
N GLU A 59 4.37 -13.72 15.73
CA GLU A 59 5.29 -14.36 16.68
C GLU A 59 5.30 -15.88 16.51
N LYS A 60 4.13 -16.53 16.42
CA LYS A 60 4.04 -17.97 16.12
C LYS A 60 4.73 -18.31 14.80
N VAL A 61 4.53 -17.48 13.77
CA VAL A 61 5.11 -17.66 12.44
C VAL A 61 6.64 -17.53 12.47
N LEU A 62 7.17 -16.51 13.16
CA LEU A 62 8.62 -16.28 13.30
C LEU A 62 9.30 -17.40 14.11
N ALA A 63 8.61 -17.94 15.12
CA ALA A 63 9.07 -19.09 15.89
C ALA A 63 9.15 -20.38 15.03
N ALA A 64 8.21 -20.56 14.10
CA ALA A 64 8.15 -21.73 13.21
C ALA A 64 9.11 -21.67 12.00
N CYS A 65 9.85 -20.57 11.83
CA CYS A 65 10.82 -20.41 10.75
C CYS A 65 11.91 -21.48 10.81
N PRO A 66 12.29 -22.07 9.66
CA PRO A 66 13.31 -23.13 9.61
C PRO A 66 14.72 -22.63 9.93
N ASP A 67 15.00 -21.35 9.65
CA ASP A 67 16.33 -20.76 9.78
C ASP A 67 16.24 -19.24 9.95
N ASN A 68 17.39 -18.61 10.17
CA ASN A 68 17.48 -17.18 10.43
C ASN A 68 17.19 -16.33 9.18
N GLU A 69 17.54 -16.78 7.97
CA GLU A 69 17.20 -16.05 6.73
C GLU A 69 15.68 -15.96 6.54
N TRP A 70 14.94 -17.03 6.83
CA TRP A 70 13.47 -16.97 6.82
C TRP A 70 12.90 -16.05 7.89
N ARG A 71 13.51 -16.02 9.08
CA ARG A 71 13.14 -15.03 10.12
C ARG A 71 13.38 -13.61 9.61
N LEU A 72 14.52 -13.33 8.98
CA LEU A 72 14.84 -12.04 8.39
C LEU A 72 13.87 -11.65 7.26
N ILE A 73 13.54 -12.55 6.34
CA ILE A 73 12.61 -12.27 5.24
C ILE A 73 11.23 -11.85 5.80
N ILE A 74 10.73 -12.59 6.79
CA ILE A 74 9.43 -12.32 7.39
C ILE A 74 9.49 -11.05 8.26
N ALA A 75 10.48 -10.93 9.14
CA ALA A 75 10.67 -9.77 10.02
C ALA A 75 10.92 -8.48 9.22
N GLY A 76 11.73 -8.52 8.17
CA GLY A 76 12.00 -7.37 7.30
C GLY A 76 10.74 -6.89 6.58
N SER A 77 9.88 -7.80 6.11
CA SER A 77 8.58 -7.42 5.55
C SER A 77 7.57 -6.94 6.61
N ARG A 78 7.60 -7.51 7.83
CA ARG A 78 6.66 -7.20 8.92
C ARG A 78 6.98 -5.92 9.69
N TYR A 79 8.26 -5.67 9.98
CA TYR A 79 8.71 -4.60 10.87
C TYR A 79 9.45 -3.51 10.09
N GLY A 80 10.29 -3.89 9.13
CA GLY A 80 10.92 -2.95 8.18
C GLY A 80 10.00 -2.50 7.05
N GLY A 81 8.87 -3.20 6.86
CA GLY A 81 7.96 -2.95 5.75
C GLY A 81 8.61 -3.22 4.39
N LEU A 82 9.64 -4.04 4.27
CA LEU A 82 10.35 -4.28 3.01
C LEU A 82 9.49 -5.04 1.99
N ARG A 83 9.66 -4.69 0.71
CA ARG A 83 9.06 -5.40 -0.43
C ARG A 83 9.82 -6.70 -0.69
N CYS A 84 9.07 -7.77 -0.80
CA CYS A 84 9.60 -9.09 -1.11
C CYS A 84 9.30 -9.49 -2.57
N PRO A 85 10.24 -10.09 -3.31
CA PRO A 85 11.62 -10.39 -2.90
C PRO A 85 12.61 -9.25 -3.09
N SER A 86 12.28 -8.27 -3.93
CA SER A 86 13.25 -7.32 -4.50
C SER A 86 14.10 -6.58 -3.48
N GLU A 87 13.51 -6.01 -2.43
CA GLU A 87 14.27 -5.22 -1.45
C GLU A 87 15.06 -6.12 -0.49
N HIS A 88 14.54 -7.31 -0.18
CA HIS A 88 15.24 -8.30 0.65
C HIS A 88 16.52 -8.79 -0.04
N LEU A 89 16.44 -9.10 -1.33
CA LEU A 89 17.59 -9.56 -2.10
C LEU A 89 18.53 -8.40 -2.49
N ALA A 90 18.09 -7.16 -2.40
CA ALA A 90 18.95 -6.00 -2.66
C ALA A 90 19.70 -5.50 -1.41
N LEU A 91 19.33 -5.95 -0.20
CA LEU A 91 19.87 -5.41 1.04
C LEU A 91 21.26 -5.99 1.37
N ARG A 92 22.23 -5.09 1.56
CA ARG A 92 23.60 -5.40 1.97
C ARG A 92 23.83 -5.05 3.42
N TRP A 93 24.83 -5.66 4.04
CA TRP A 93 25.24 -5.29 5.40
C TRP A 93 25.72 -3.84 5.50
N GLY A 94 26.37 -3.34 4.44
CA GLY A 94 26.80 -1.94 4.34
C GLY A 94 25.64 -0.93 4.24
N ASP A 95 24.42 -1.38 3.98
CA ASP A 95 23.24 -0.50 3.95
C ASP A 95 22.65 -0.24 5.35
N ILE A 96 23.14 -0.94 6.38
CA ILE A 96 22.66 -0.84 7.75
C ILE A 96 23.62 0.02 8.57
N ASP A 97 23.15 1.19 8.97
CA ASP A 97 23.86 2.06 9.88
C ASP A 97 23.42 1.77 11.32
N TRP A 98 24.27 1.04 12.04
CA TRP A 98 24.02 0.64 13.43
C TRP A 98 24.14 1.78 14.43
N GLU A 99 24.89 2.83 14.10
CA GLU A 99 25.10 3.99 14.97
C GLU A 99 23.94 4.98 14.83
N ARG A 100 23.53 5.28 13.60
CA ARG A 100 22.38 6.15 13.31
C ARG A 100 21.03 5.44 13.38
N GLU A 101 21.04 4.13 13.61
CA GLU A 101 19.86 3.27 13.65
C GLU A 101 18.97 3.46 12.41
N CYS A 102 19.55 3.37 11.22
CA CYS A 102 18.82 3.45 9.96
C CYS A 102 19.27 2.40 8.94
N ILE A 103 18.41 2.15 7.95
CA ILE A 103 18.66 1.23 6.85
C ILE A 103 18.40 1.97 5.55
N THR A 104 19.36 1.93 4.63
CA THR A 104 19.17 2.40 3.25
C THR A 104 18.56 1.29 2.41
N VAL A 105 17.38 1.53 1.84
CA VAL A 105 16.66 0.55 1.04
C VAL A 105 16.62 0.98 -0.41
N THR A 106 17.29 0.22 -1.26
CA THR A 106 17.28 0.42 -2.72
C THR A 106 15.98 -0.08 -3.34
N SER A 107 15.38 0.74 -4.20
CA SER A 107 14.15 0.44 -4.94
C SER A 107 14.48 0.18 -6.41
N MET A 108 14.59 -1.10 -6.79
CA MET A 108 14.82 -1.51 -8.18
C MET A 108 13.72 -1.05 -9.16
N LYS A 109 12.51 -0.70 -8.67
CA LYS A 109 11.42 -0.25 -9.53
C LYS A 109 11.52 1.20 -9.98
N THR A 110 12.55 1.94 -9.52
CA THR A 110 12.73 3.36 -9.77
C THR A 110 14.11 3.73 -10.30
N GLU A 111 14.95 2.77 -10.71
CA GLU A 111 16.25 3.02 -11.36
C GLU A 111 16.16 3.92 -12.60
N GLY A 112 14.99 3.98 -13.26
CA GLY A 112 14.76 4.88 -14.39
C GLY A 112 14.25 6.29 -14.04
N TYR A 113 14.09 6.61 -12.75
CA TYR A 113 13.55 7.90 -12.28
C TYR A 113 14.54 8.57 -11.32
N GLU A 114 15.18 9.64 -11.80
CA GLU A 114 16.13 10.47 -11.07
C GLU A 114 15.63 10.81 -9.66
N GLY A 115 16.44 10.50 -8.64
CA GLY A 115 16.16 10.83 -7.23
C GLY A 115 15.19 9.91 -6.48
N ARG A 116 14.80 8.75 -7.03
CA ARG A 116 13.92 7.76 -6.32
C ARG A 116 14.54 6.38 -6.14
N GLU A 117 15.85 6.27 -6.26
CA GLU A 117 16.55 4.98 -6.28
C GLU A 117 16.67 4.35 -4.89
N THR A 118 16.68 5.16 -3.84
CA THR A 118 16.83 4.71 -2.46
C THR A 118 15.89 5.45 -1.52
N ARG A 119 15.67 4.89 -0.33
CA ARG A 119 15.02 5.57 0.79
C ARG A 119 15.67 5.14 2.10
N GLN A 120 15.63 6.00 3.11
CA GLN A 120 16.04 5.62 4.46
C GLN A 120 14.83 5.21 5.30
N ILE A 121 14.98 4.14 6.06
CA ILE A 121 14.02 3.71 7.08
C ILE A 121 14.72 3.64 8.44
N PRO A 122 14.00 3.87 9.55
CA PRO A 122 14.53 3.56 10.87
C PRO A 122 14.87 2.07 10.97
N LEU A 123 15.97 1.75 11.64
CA LEU A 123 16.28 0.41 12.13
C LEU A 123 15.33 0.12 13.29
N PHE A 124 14.10 -0.24 12.94
CA PHE A 124 13.03 -0.43 13.90
C PHE A 124 13.42 -1.41 15.01
N PRO A 125 13.12 -1.11 16.29
CA PRO A 125 13.48 -1.97 17.42
C PRO A 125 13.00 -3.42 17.26
N GLU A 126 11.86 -3.64 16.62
CA GLU A 126 11.30 -4.97 16.40
C GLU A 126 12.07 -5.77 15.33
N LEU A 127 12.78 -5.09 14.42
CA LEU A 127 13.59 -5.71 13.37
C LEU A 127 15.05 -5.94 13.82
N LYS A 128 15.58 -5.04 14.64
CA LYS A 128 16.99 -5.00 15.06
C LYS A 128 17.52 -6.35 15.61
N PRO A 129 16.81 -7.10 16.48
CA PRO A 129 17.30 -8.37 17.00
C PRO A 129 17.58 -9.42 15.92
N TYR A 130 16.73 -9.49 14.89
CA TYR A 130 16.89 -10.45 13.80
C TYR A 130 18.12 -10.11 12.94
N LEU A 131 18.32 -8.82 12.65
CA LEU A 131 19.49 -8.34 11.91
C LEU A 131 20.78 -8.57 12.69
N ARG A 132 20.79 -8.34 14.02
CA ARG A 132 21.97 -8.58 14.86
C ARG A 132 22.39 -10.04 14.86
N VAL A 133 21.45 -10.94 15.15
CA VAL A 133 21.73 -12.38 15.14
C VAL A 133 22.22 -12.83 13.76
N ALA A 134 21.67 -12.28 12.67
CA ALA A 134 22.14 -12.61 11.33
C ALA A 134 23.54 -12.06 11.03
N PHE A 135 23.85 -10.84 11.46
CA PHE A 135 25.15 -10.21 11.28
C PHE A 135 26.24 -10.94 12.05
N GLU A 136 25.98 -11.29 13.31
CA GLU A 136 26.91 -12.01 14.18
C GLU A 136 27.22 -13.43 13.66
N ASN A 137 26.27 -14.06 12.97
CA ASN A 137 26.46 -15.39 12.37
C ASN A 137 26.95 -15.33 10.92
N ALA A 138 27.17 -14.15 10.35
CA ALA A 138 27.62 -14.02 8.96
C ALA A 138 29.14 -14.26 8.88
N GLU A 139 29.56 -15.07 7.91
CA GLU A 139 30.98 -15.28 7.63
C GLU A 139 31.65 -13.95 7.23
N PRO A 140 32.90 -13.69 7.65
CA PRO A 140 33.65 -12.51 7.22
C PRO A 140 33.64 -12.36 5.68
N GLY A 141 33.32 -11.16 5.20
CA GLY A 141 33.22 -10.87 3.77
C GLY A 141 31.85 -11.18 3.14
N THR A 142 30.90 -11.72 3.90
CA THR A 142 29.50 -11.80 3.45
C THR A 142 28.97 -10.39 3.20
N GLU A 143 28.55 -10.09 1.97
CA GLU A 143 28.06 -8.76 1.59
C GLU A 143 26.55 -8.59 1.84
N TRP A 144 25.77 -9.64 1.59
CA TRP A 144 24.31 -9.58 1.51
C TRP A 144 23.63 -10.09 2.79
N VAL A 145 22.56 -9.42 3.21
CA VAL A 145 21.77 -9.84 4.38
C VAL A 145 21.06 -11.17 4.12
N ILE A 146 20.58 -11.37 2.89
CA ILE A 146 20.00 -12.64 2.42
C ILE A 146 20.90 -13.17 1.30
N SER A 147 21.62 -14.26 1.59
CA SER A 147 22.64 -14.84 0.71
C SER A 147 22.13 -16.04 -0.10
N ARG A 148 21.05 -16.72 0.32
CA ARG A 148 20.64 -18.00 -0.30
C ARG A 148 19.93 -17.89 -1.63
N TYR A 149 19.20 -16.80 -1.89
CA TYR A 149 18.24 -16.72 -3.01
C TYR A 149 18.72 -15.83 -4.15
N ARG A 150 20.01 -15.91 -4.53
CA ARG A 150 20.62 -15.03 -5.54
C ARG A 150 20.38 -15.48 -6.99
N ASP A 151 20.45 -16.78 -7.24
CA ASP A 151 20.57 -17.29 -8.62
C ASP A 151 19.29 -17.99 -9.15
N SER A 152 18.20 -18.00 -8.39
CA SER A 152 16.98 -18.73 -8.78
C SER A 152 15.69 -17.96 -8.54
N ASN A 153 14.66 -18.30 -9.33
CA ASN A 153 13.25 -17.96 -9.08
C ASN A 153 12.78 -18.62 -7.77
N ALA A 154 13.26 -18.13 -6.64
CA ALA A 154 12.95 -18.67 -5.33
C ALA A 154 11.45 -18.56 -5.06
N ASN A 155 10.79 -19.70 -4.87
CA ASN A 155 9.36 -19.75 -4.58
C ASN A 155 9.08 -19.41 -3.10
N LEU A 156 9.44 -18.18 -2.71
CA LEU A 156 9.30 -17.68 -1.34
C LEU A 156 7.86 -17.75 -0.85
N ARG A 157 6.89 -17.54 -1.75
CA ARG A 157 5.48 -17.63 -1.38
C ARG A 157 5.11 -19.02 -0.88
N THR A 158 5.46 -20.06 -1.63
CA THR A 158 5.08 -21.44 -1.27
C THR A 158 5.71 -21.86 0.05
N GLN A 159 6.99 -21.52 0.25
CA GLN A 159 7.66 -21.82 1.50
C GLN A 159 7.07 -21.02 2.67
N PHE A 160 6.70 -19.75 2.46
CA PHE A 160 6.04 -18.96 3.51
C PHE A 160 4.68 -19.55 3.90
N GLU A 161 3.88 -20.04 2.94
CA GLU A 161 2.62 -20.74 3.25
C GLU A 161 2.84 -22.00 4.09
N ARG A 162 3.92 -22.75 3.85
CA ARG A 162 4.28 -23.92 4.67
C ARG A 162 4.66 -23.53 6.09
N ILE A 163 5.43 -22.45 6.25
CA ILE A 163 5.81 -21.93 7.58
C ILE A 163 4.56 -21.51 8.36
N ILE A 164 3.64 -20.78 7.72
CA ILE A 164 2.39 -20.34 8.35
C ILE A 164 1.54 -21.54 8.81
N LYS A 165 1.40 -22.55 7.94
CA LYS A 165 0.68 -23.79 8.30
C LYS A 165 1.34 -24.52 9.46
N ARG A 166 2.67 -24.61 9.48
CA ARG A 166 3.44 -25.22 10.57
C ARG A 166 3.25 -24.48 11.89
N ALA A 167 3.11 -23.16 11.85
CA ALA A 167 2.84 -22.33 13.01
C ALA A 167 1.41 -22.48 13.57
N GLY A 168 0.55 -23.29 12.94
CA GLY A 168 -0.86 -23.42 13.32
C GLY A 168 -1.70 -22.18 12.99
N VAL A 169 -1.19 -21.28 12.15
CA VAL A 169 -1.88 -20.06 11.75
C VAL A 169 -2.55 -20.27 10.39
N LYS A 170 -3.76 -19.73 10.21
CA LYS A 170 -4.47 -19.81 8.91
C LYS A 170 -3.77 -18.91 7.88
N PRO A 171 -3.35 -19.45 6.71
CA PRO A 171 -2.76 -18.63 5.65
C PRO A 171 -3.68 -17.49 5.20
N TRP A 172 -3.10 -16.31 4.99
CA TRP A 172 -3.80 -15.14 4.49
C TRP A 172 -3.49 -14.88 3.01
N PRO A 173 -4.36 -14.16 2.27
CA PRO A 173 -4.03 -13.73 0.91
C PRO A 173 -2.84 -12.76 0.92
N LYS A 174 -2.10 -12.67 -0.20
CA LYS A 174 -1.07 -11.65 -0.42
C LYS A 174 -0.03 -11.55 0.71
N LEU A 175 0.52 -12.70 1.10
CA LEU A 175 1.34 -12.92 2.29
C LEU A 175 2.23 -11.75 2.71
N PHE A 176 3.25 -11.43 1.90
CA PHE A 176 4.21 -10.35 2.19
C PHE A 176 3.60 -8.95 2.10
N GLN A 177 2.66 -8.72 1.17
CA GLN A 177 2.00 -7.42 1.03
C GLN A 177 1.17 -7.09 2.28
N ASN A 178 0.50 -8.07 2.87
CA ASN A 178 -0.29 -7.85 4.08
C ASN A 178 0.55 -7.70 5.35
N LEU A 179 1.75 -8.31 5.42
CA LEU A 179 2.73 -7.96 6.47
C LEU A 179 3.12 -6.48 6.41
N ARG A 180 3.48 -6.01 5.21
CA ARG A 180 3.81 -4.61 4.98
C ARG A 180 2.61 -3.68 5.21
N SER A 181 1.40 -4.10 4.85
CA SER A 181 0.16 -3.35 5.10
C SER A 181 -0.14 -3.19 6.58
N THR A 182 0.05 -4.26 7.34
CA THR A 182 -0.04 -4.24 8.81
C THR A 182 0.96 -3.23 9.37
N ARG A 183 2.23 -3.30 8.96
CA ARG A 183 3.25 -2.34 9.42
C ARG A 183 2.90 -0.89 9.11
N GLN A 184 2.41 -0.65 7.90
CA GLN A 184 2.03 0.71 7.50
C GLN A 184 0.85 1.24 8.31
N THR A 185 -0.13 0.40 8.66
CA THR A 185 -1.24 0.79 9.54
C THR A 185 -0.69 1.24 10.89
N GLU A 186 0.09 0.38 11.56
CA GLU A 186 0.65 0.65 12.89
C GLU A 186 1.58 1.87 12.95
N LEU A 187 2.31 2.13 11.86
CA LEU A 187 3.14 3.33 11.77
C LEU A 187 2.30 4.58 11.55
N CYS A 188 1.23 4.52 10.75
CA CYS A 188 0.33 5.65 10.55
C CYS A 188 -0.47 6.01 11.80
N ASP A 189 -0.65 5.06 12.73
CA ASP A 189 -1.28 5.32 14.03
C ASP A 189 -0.35 6.08 14.99
N ARG A 190 0.97 6.07 14.72
CA ARG A 190 2.00 6.69 15.57
C ARG A 190 2.65 7.92 14.96
N TYR A 191 2.74 7.98 13.64
CA TYR A 191 3.47 9.01 12.90
C TYR A 191 2.61 9.61 11.78
N PRO A 192 2.85 10.89 11.42
CA PRO A 192 2.15 11.50 10.30
C PRO A 192 2.29 10.67 9.01
N THR A 193 1.19 10.48 8.28
CA THR A 193 1.17 9.60 7.09
C THR A 193 2.23 9.95 6.04
N HIS A 194 2.61 11.22 5.89
CA HIS A 194 3.64 11.63 4.94
C HIS A 194 5.03 11.05 5.30
N VAL A 195 5.37 11.00 6.59
CA VAL A 195 6.61 10.42 7.10
C VAL A 195 6.62 8.91 6.85
N VAL A 196 5.52 8.23 7.14
CA VAL A 196 5.38 6.79 6.91
C VAL A 196 5.45 6.45 5.41
N CYS A 197 4.84 7.29 4.57
CA CYS A 197 4.92 7.17 3.12
C CYS A 197 6.35 7.30 2.60
N GLU A 198 7.14 8.22 3.16
CA GLU A 198 8.56 8.38 2.86
C GLU A 198 9.35 7.12 3.23
N TRP A 199 9.22 6.65 4.48
CA TRP A 199 9.90 5.43 4.94
C TRP A 199 9.51 4.18 4.15
N LEU A 200 8.24 4.02 3.81
CA LEU A 200 7.83 2.83 3.06
C LEU A 200 8.04 3.02 1.56
N GLY A 201 8.25 4.24 1.06
CA GLY A 201 8.41 4.53 -0.36
C GLY A 201 7.10 4.31 -1.13
N ASN A 202 5.98 4.83 -0.63
CA ASN A 202 4.71 4.87 -1.36
C ASN A 202 4.03 6.23 -1.28
N THR A 203 3.11 6.53 -2.21
CA THR A 203 2.35 7.78 -2.17
C THR A 203 1.23 7.71 -1.16
N LYS A 204 0.76 8.86 -0.66
CA LYS A 204 -0.43 8.96 0.22
C LYS A 204 -1.67 8.33 -0.40
N SER A 205 -1.86 8.48 -1.72
CA SER A 205 -2.97 7.85 -2.45
C SER A 205 -2.89 6.31 -2.38
N VAL A 206 -1.70 5.76 -2.60
CA VAL A 206 -1.44 4.32 -2.49
C VAL A 206 -1.59 3.84 -1.04
N ALA A 207 -1.16 4.62 -0.05
CA ALA A 207 -1.38 4.37 1.38
C ALA A 207 -2.87 4.21 1.71
N ARG A 208 -3.70 5.17 1.28
CA ARG A 208 -5.15 5.16 1.50
C ARG A 208 -5.83 3.96 0.81
N GLU A 209 -5.44 3.64 -0.41
CA GLU A 209 -6.10 2.60 -1.21
C GLU A 209 -5.73 1.18 -0.79
N HIS A 210 -4.51 0.96 -0.30
CA HIS A 210 -3.95 -0.39 -0.08
C HIS A 210 -3.51 -0.69 1.35
N TYR A 211 -3.34 0.30 2.23
CA TYR A 211 -2.56 0.11 3.46
C TYR A 211 -3.20 0.61 4.75
N LEU A 212 -4.06 1.63 4.73
CA LEU A 212 -4.78 2.06 5.94
C LEU A 212 -5.97 1.11 6.23
N GLN A 213 -5.80 0.24 7.22
CA GLN A 213 -6.85 -0.64 7.72
C GLN A 213 -7.45 -0.05 9.01
N VAL A 214 -8.76 -0.24 9.21
CA VAL A 214 -9.40 0.05 10.50
C VAL A 214 -9.35 -1.24 11.31
N THR A 215 -8.79 -1.19 12.51
CA THR A 215 -8.65 -2.35 13.42
C THR A 215 -9.65 -2.24 14.57
N ASP A 216 -9.96 -3.37 15.21
CA ASP A 216 -10.80 -3.39 16.43
C ASP A 216 -10.17 -2.57 17.57
N GLU A 217 -8.84 -2.45 17.57
CA GLU A 217 -8.12 -1.60 18.50
C GLU A 217 -8.42 -0.11 18.26
N HIS A 218 -8.57 0.34 17.02
CA HIS A 218 -8.98 1.73 16.72
C HIS A 218 -10.36 2.04 17.29
N PHE A 219 -11.31 1.11 17.19
CA PHE A 219 -12.62 1.26 17.81
C PHE A 219 -12.51 1.32 19.34
N THR A 220 -11.77 0.39 19.94
CA THR A 220 -11.58 0.34 21.40
C THR A 220 -10.93 1.63 21.92
N ARG A 221 -9.92 2.13 21.22
CA ARG A 221 -9.20 3.36 21.57
C ARG A 221 -10.12 4.59 21.46
N ALA A 222 -10.85 4.73 20.35
CA ALA A 222 -11.77 5.84 20.16
C ALA A 222 -12.90 5.90 21.22
N VAL A 223 -13.42 4.73 21.64
CA VAL A 223 -14.41 4.65 22.73
C VAL A 223 -13.79 5.06 24.07
N ARG A 224 -12.58 4.60 24.38
CA ARG A 224 -11.86 4.95 25.62
C ARG A 224 -11.47 6.44 25.68
N GLU A 225 -10.97 6.99 24.58
CA GLU A 225 -10.58 8.40 24.49
C GLU A 225 -11.80 9.33 24.46
N GLY A 226 -12.90 8.92 23.82
CA GLY A 226 -14.18 9.62 23.88
C GLY A 226 -14.82 9.63 25.27
N ALA A 227 -14.59 8.58 26.07
CA ALA A 227 -15.05 8.49 27.46
C ALA A 227 -14.19 9.32 28.44
N GLY A 228 -12.94 9.66 28.09
CA GLY A 228 -12.02 10.46 28.92
C GLY A 228 -12.08 11.98 28.67
N GLY A 229 -12.92 12.43 27.73
CA GLY A 229 -13.01 13.81 27.25
C GLY A 229 -13.94 14.74 28.02
N VAL A 230 -14.12 14.57 29.34
CA VAL A 230 -14.69 15.61 30.22
C VAL A 230 -13.92 15.61 31.54
N THR A 231 -12.66 16.07 31.51
CA THR A 231 -11.98 16.49 32.74
C THR A 231 -11.36 17.85 32.49
N GLN A 232 -11.91 18.84 33.18
CA GLN A 232 -11.62 20.26 33.05
C GLN A 232 -10.13 20.55 33.25
N LYS A 233 -9.48 21.18 32.27
CA LYS A 233 -8.31 22.02 32.56
C LYS A 233 -8.81 23.30 33.21
N ALA A 234 -8.89 23.30 34.54
CA ALA A 234 -9.03 24.52 35.33
C ALA A 234 -7.66 25.21 35.39
N THR A 235 -7.46 26.19 34.51
CA THR A 235 -6.34 27.13 34.56
C THR A 235 -6.59 28.08 35.74
N GLN A 236 -5.67 28.12 36.71
CA GLN A 236 -5.70 29.12 37.78
C GLN A 236 -5.26 30.48 37.22
N GLN A 237 -6.13 31.49 37.31
CA GLN A 237 -5.75 32.90 37.32
C GLN A 237 -6.48 33.59 38.48
N PRO A 238 -5.81 34.52 39.20
CA PRO A 238 -6.37 35.17 40.39
C PRO A 238 -7.42 36.24 40.01
N PRO A 239 -8.29 36.64 40.96
CA PRO A 239 -9.44 37.48 40.67
C PRO A 239 -9.05 38.96 40.70
N GLU A 240 -9.47 39.72 39.68
CA GLU A 240 -9.64 41.17 39.80
C GLU A 240 -11.11 41.55 39.60
N THR A 241 -11.57 42.32 40.58
CA THR A 241 -12.90 42.89 40.79
C THR A 241 -13.15 44.07 39.85
N GLY A 242 -14.34 44.20 39.28
CA GLY A 242 -14.79 45.51 38.76
C GLY A 242 -15.85 45.54 37.66
N CYS A 243 -17.12 45.62 38.10
CA CYS A 243 -18.25 46.43 37.60
C CYS A 243 -18.89 46.22 36.21
N ASP A 244 -20.23 46.18 36.29
CA ASP A 244 -21.33 46.32 35.30
C ASP A 244 -21.05 46.91 33.91
N ASP A 245 -21.65 46.36 32.84
CA ASP A 245 -23.05 46.65 32.46
C ASP A 245 -23.48 45.92 31.16
N GLN A 246 -24.77 45.52 31.15
CA GLN A 246 -25.72 45.37 30.03
C GLN A 246 -25.46 44.56 28.73
N LYS A 247 -26.40 43.62 28.52
CA LYS A 247 -26.81 42.92 27.28
C LYS A 247 -27.52 43.87 26.29
N PRO A 248 -27.58 43.57 24.97
CA PRO A 248 -28.70 42.75 24.46
C PRO A 248 -28.37 41.80 23.28
N LYS A 249 -29.38 40.99 22.94
CA LYS A 249 -29.39 39.75 22.13
C LYS A 249 -29.64 39.96 20.61
N THR A 250 -29.17 38.96 19.82
CA THR A 250 -29.73 38.35 18.57
C THR A 250 -29.78 39.15 17.25
N PRO A 251 -29.96 38.51 16.05
CA PRO A 251 -29.89 37.08 15.68
C PRO A 251 -29.10 36.77 14.36
N ALA A 252 -28.97 35.47 14.07
CA ALA A 252 -28.45 34.90 12.82
C ALA A 252 -29.40 35.07 11.61
N PRO A 253 -28.91 35.03 10.35
CA PRO A 253 -29.77 34.83 9.19
C PRO A 253 -29.63 33.40 8.62
N SER A 254 -30.77 32.71 8.55
CA SER A 254 -31.04 31.59 7.65
C SER A 254 -31.25 32.11 6.21
N LYS A 255 -30.72 31.44 5.19
CA LYS A 255 -31.36 31.41 3.86
C LYS A 255 -31.22 30.04 3.19
N THR A 256 -32.39 29.52 2.86
CA THR A 256 -32.70 28.27 2.19
C THR A 256 -32.76 28.52 0.68
N ARG A 257 -32.20 27.58 -0.10
CA ARG A 257 -32.66 27.01 -1.40
C ARG A 257 -33.19 27.96 -2.50
N GLU A 258 -32.63 27.82 -3.71
CA GLU A 258 -33.44 27.56 -4.91
C GLU A 258 -32.61 27.01 -6.08
N THR A 259 -33.05 25.86 -6.58
CA THR A 259 -32.60 25.18 -7.79
C THR A 259 -33.63 25.46 -8.89
N GLN A 260 -33.18 25.90 -10.07
CA GLN A 260 -34.01 25.88 -11.28
C GLN A 260 -33.37 24.99 -12.36
N PRO A 261 -34.17 24.17 -13.07
CA PRO A 261 -33.70 23.32 -14.16
C PRO A 261 -33.84 24.04 -15.50
N VAL A 262 -32.91 23.81 -16.43
CA VAL A 262 -33.08 24.17 -17.84
C VAL A 262 -32.88 22.93 -18.70
N SER A 263 -33.94 22.58 -19.42
CA SER A 263 -34.06 21.49 -20.38
C SER A 263 -34.09 22.05 -21.80
N VAL A 264 -33.21 21.58 -22.68
CA VAL A 264 -33.29 21.57 -24.15
C VAL A 264 -32.31 20.48 -24.59
N GLY A 265 -32.51 19.56 -25.54
CA GLY A 265 -33.51 19.30 -26.56
C GLY A 265 -32.89 18.22 -27.48
N CYS A 266 -33.69 17.28 -27.94
CA CYS A 266 -33.35 16.06 -28.67
C CYS A 266 -32.85 16.31 -30.10
N VAL A 267 -31.85 15.55 -30.59
CA VAL A 267 -31.67 15.26 -32.04
C VAL A 267 -31.14 13.83 -32.23
N SER A 268 -31.63 13.21 -33.29
CA SER A 268 -31.76 11.79 -33.61
C SER A 268 -30.51 11.06 -34.17
N SER A 269 -30.54 9.74 -33.92
CA SER A 269 -30.08 8.55 -34.65
C SER A 269 -29.27 8.70 -35.95
N LEU A 270 -28.17 7.93 -36.03
CA LEU A 270 -27.77 7.19 -37.23
C LEU A 270 -27.23 5.81 -36.80
N ASP A 271 -27.93 4.78 -37.27
CA ASP A 271 -27.49 3.38 -37.33
C ASP A 271 -26.30 3.26 -38.27
N ASP A 272 -25.26 2.52 -37.85
CA ASP A 272 -24.41 1.80 -38.79
C ASP A 272 -24.05 0.44 -38.20
N GLN A 273 -24.57 -0.60 -38.86
CA GLN A 273 -24.31 -2.01 -38.56
C GLN A 273 -22.90 -2.37 -39.02
N VAL A 274 -22.10 -2.95 -38.13
CA VAL A 274 -20.79 -3.53 -38.46
C VAL A 274 -20.97 -5.02 -38.76
N THR A 275 -20.61 -5.44 -39.98
CA THR A 275 -20.62 -6.84 -40.42
C THR A 275 -19.44 -7.63 -39.83
N PRO A 276 -19.54 -8.98 -39.71
CA PRO A 276 -18.56 -9.79 -39.01
C PRO A 276 -17.66 -10.53 -40.00
N GLU A 277 -16.44 -10.05 -40.25
CA GLU A 277 -15.43 -10.87 -40.96
C GLU A 277 -14.02 -10.56 -40.48
N GLY A 278 -13.28 -11.63 -40.18
CA GLY A 278 -11.99 -11.64 -39.49
C GLY A 278 -10.82 -11.22 -40.39
N PHE A 279 -9.79 -10.68 -39.75
CA PHE A 279 -8.52 -10.37 -40.38
C PHE A 279 -7.57 -11.58 -40.28
N GLU A 280 -7.46 -12.36 -41.35
CA GLU A 280 -6.25 -13.15 -41.65
C GLU A 280 -5.71 -12.72 -43.01
N PRO A 281 -4.41 -12.38 -43.14
CA PRO A 281 -3.80 -12.11 -44.44
C PRO A 281 -3.36 -13.41 -45.14
N SER A 282 -3.83 -13.60 -46.37
CA SER A 282 -3.37 -14.60 -47.34
C SER A 282 -1.96 -14.28 -47.86
N SER A 283 -1.04 -15.26 -47.86
CA SER A 283 0.28 -15.14 -48.48
C SER A 283 0.21 -15.42 -49.99
N PRO A 284 0.84 -14.60 -50.86
CA PRO A 284 0.94 -14.86 -52.30
C PRO A 284 2.11 -15.81 -52.66
N PRO A 285 2.11 -16.37 -53.90
CA PRO A 285 2.77 -17.64 -54.27
C PRO A 285 4.29 -17.58 -54.43
#